data_AF-A0A6I7P9P5-F1
#
_entry.id   AF-A0A6I7P9P5-F1
#
_cell.length_a   1.000
_cell.length_b   1.000
_cell.length_c   1.000
_cell.angle_alpha   90.00
_cell.angle_beta   90.00
_cell.angle_gamma   90.00
#
_symmetry.space_group_name_H-M   'P 1'
#
loop_
_entity.id
_entity.type
_entity.pdbx_description
1 polymer ?
#
loop_
_entity_poly.entity_id
_entity_poly.type
_entity_poly.pdbx_seq_one_letter_code
_entity_poly.pdbx_strand_id
1 'polypeptide(L)'
;MAIRINYEDDIFLLQTMIKTTRAAVQLDVDGELFRDKIIEDLMFIHTTVQKLFRGLHENRKLLRRTEYLRSIMLAKSALIEVLEICLDSSSPLYAHLASYTARLRACRAEHHEDIDDIRTVLQHGDGDEPDDEDVVSQEEFLSLLQQDEDESAQD
;
A
#
# COMPACT_ATOMS: atom_id res chain seq x y z
N MET A 1 4.72 -25.02 -2.62
CA MET A 1 5.67 -24.22 -1.82
C MET A 1 5.08 -22.83 -1.74
N ALA A 2 4.59 -22.39 -0.58
CA ALA A 2 3.96 -21.09 -0.46
C ALA A 2 5.05 -20.02 -0.56
N ILE A 3 4.97 -19.16 -1.58
CA ILE A 3 5.86 -18.00 -1.72
C ILE A 3 5.55 -17.08 -0.53
N ARG A 4 6.49 -16.95 0.40
CA ARG A 4 6.37 -16.06 1.55
C ARG A 4 6.70 -14.65 1.06
N ILE A 5 5.69 -13.81 0.91
CA ILE A 5 5.86 -12.39 0.60
C ILE A 5 6.50 -11.72 1.83
N ASN A 6 7.58 -10.98 1.61
CA ASN A 6 8.22 -10.19 2.66
C ASN A 6 7.88 -8.72 2.42
N TYR A 7 6.72 -8.29 2.95
CA TYR A 7 6.17 -6.97 2.65
C TYR A 7 7.13 -5.82 2.95
N GLU A 8 7.92 -5.90 4.02
CA GLU A 8 8.86 -4.83 4.37
C GLU A 8 9.93 -4.64 3.29
N ASP A 9 10.64 -5.71 2.95
CA ASP A 9 11.71 -5.69 1.94
C ASP A 9 11.16 -5.46 0.53
N ASP A 10 10.03 -6.09 0.19
CA ASP A 10 9.41 -6.00 -1.13
C ASP A 10 8.89 -4.57 -1.39
N ILE A 11 8.26 -3.93 -0.40
CA ILE A 11 7.81 -2.53 -0.51
C ILE A 11 9.02 -1.59 -0.58
N PHE A 12 10.05 -1.83 0.23
CA PHE A 12 11.27 -1.03 0.20
C PHE A 12 11.96 -1.07 -1.18
N LEU A 13 12.11 -2.27 -1.75
CA LEU A 13 12.67 -2.45 -3.08
C LEU A 13 11.82 -1.72 -4.13
N LEU A 14 10.49 -1.87 -4.05
CA LEU A 14 9.58 -1.21 -4.97
C LEU A 14 9.69 0.32 -4.91
N GLN A 15 9.76 0.91 -3.71
CA GLN A 15 9.97 2.34 -3.54
C GLN A 15 11.31 2.80 -4.12
N THR A 16 12.36 1.99 -3.99
CA THR A 16 13.67 2.25 -4.59
C THR A 16 13.60 2.22 -6.11
N MET A 17 12.88 1.24 -6.69
CA MET A 17 12.65 1.18 -8.13
C MET A 17 11.89 2.42 -8.64
N ILE A 18 10.82 2.84 -7.95
CA ILE A 18 10.06 4.05 -8.30
C ILE A 18 10.96 5.28 -8.29
N LYS A 19 11.83 5.44 -7.28
CA LYS A 19 12.79 6.56 -7.23
C LYS A 19 13.75 6.54 -8.42
N THR A 20 14.28 5.38 -8.77
CA THR A 20 15.18 5.22 -9.92
C THR A 20 14.46 5.52 -11.23
N THR A 21 13.25 4.99 -11.44
CA THR A 21 12.43 5.28 -12.63
C THR A 21 12.07 6.76 -12.70
N ARG A 22 11.73 7.40 -11.57
CA ARG A 22 11.49 8.85 -11.50
C ARG A 22 12.70 9.64 -12.00
N ALA A 23 13.89 9.31 -11.50
CA ALA A 23 15.11 9.96 -11.96
C ALA A 23 15.32 9.73 -13.46
N ALA A 24 15.14 8.50 -13.94
CA ALA A 24 15.30 8.18 -15.35
C ALA A 24 14.35 8.97 -16.28
N VAL A 25 13.07 9.14 -15.91
CA VAL A 25 12.09 9.86 -16.75
C VAL A 25 12.27 11.38 -16.74
N GLN A 26 13.02 11.91 -15.77
CA GLN A 26 13.36 13.34 -15.69
C GLN A 26 14.66 13.69 -16.42
N LEU A 27 15.46 12.69 -16.79
CA LEU A 27 16.66 12.90 -17.59
C LEU A 27 16.29 13.08 -19.06
N ASP A 28 17.06 13.92 -19.75
CA ASP A 28 16.98 14.10 -21.21
C ASP A 28 17.71 12.94 -21.91
N VAL A 29 17.17 11.74 -21.77
CA VAL A 29 17.69 10.51 -22.39
C VAL A 29 17.07 10.29 -23.77
N ASP A 30 17.80 9.57 -24.62
CA ASP A 30 17.30 9.17 -25.93
C ASP A 30 16.09 8.22 -25.79
N GLY A 31 14.92 8.71 -26.18
CA GLY A 31 13.67 7.96 -26.11
C GLY A 31 13.62 6.74 -27.03
N GLU A 32 14.39 6.69 -28.11
CA GLU A 32 14.45 5.49 -28.97
C GLU A 32 15.20 4.35 -28.28
N LEU A 33 16.21 4.67 -27.46
CA LEU A 33 17.01 3.66 -26.75
C LEU A 33 16.34 3.18 -25.46
N PHE A 34 15.67 4.08 -24.72
CA PHE A 34 15.23 3.78 -23.35
C PHE A 34 13.72 3.60 -23.17
N ARG A 35 12.88 3.95 -24.17
CA ARG A 35 11.42 3.85 -24.08
C ARG A 35 10.94 2.49 -23.60
N ASP A 36 11.41 1.42 -24.24
CA ASP A 36 10.89 0.08 -23.96
C ASP A 36 11.26 -0.36 -22.54
N LYS A 37 12.46 0.01 -22.07
CA LYS A 37 12.88 -0.27 -20.69
C LYS A 37 12.07 0.51 -19.67
N ILE A 38 11.84 1.81 -19.91
CA ILE A 38 11.02 2.65 -19.02
C ILE A 38 9.61 2.09 -18.91
N ILE A 39 9.00 1.68 -20.03
CA ILE A 39 7.66 1.08 -20.02
C ILE A 39 7.66 -0.27 -19.31
N GLU A 40 8.64 -1.13 -19.56
CA GLU A 40 8.78 -2.41 -18.85
C GLU A 40 8.84 -2.19 -17.34
N ASP A 41 9.68 -1.25 -16.88
CA ASP A 41 9.84 -0.94 -15.46
C ASP A 41 8.55 -0.38 -14.86
N LEU A 42 7.89 0.57 -15.52
CA LEU A 42 6.61 1.11 -15.06
C LEU A 42 5.55 0.01 -14.93
N MET A 43 5.48 -0.90 -15.90
CA MET A 43 4.49 -2.00 -15.88
C MET A 43 4.84 -3.05 -14.82
N PHE A 44 6.12 -3.33 -14.61
CA PHE A 44 6.58 -4.22 -13.55
C PHE A 44 6.23 -3.64 -12.17
N ILE A 45 6.54 -2.36 -11.93
CA ILE A 45 6.23 -1.67 -10.67
C ILE A 45 4.72 -1.66 -10.44
N HIS A 46 3.94 -1.27 -11.46
CA HIS A 46 2.48 -1.25 -11.40
C HIS A 46 1.90 -2.63 -11.02
N THR A 47 2.28 -3.68 -11.73
CA THR A 47 1.75 -5.03 -11.45
C THR A 47 2.20 -5.56 -10.10
N THR A 48 3.41 -5.21 -9.65
CA THR A 48 3.95 -5.63 -8.34
C THR A 48 3.24 -4.91 -7.19
N VAL A 49 3.06 -3.58 -7.28
CA VAL A 49 2.34 -2.82 -6.24
C VAL A 49 0.90 -3.29 -6.13
N GLN A 50 0.25 -3.65 -7.25
CA GLN A 50 -1.11 -4.17 -7.23
C GLN A 50 -1.20 -5.53 -6.53
N LYS A 51 -0.26 -6.44 -6.80
CA LYS A 51 -0.22 -7.74 -6.11
C LYS A 51 -0.03 -7.59 -4.61
N LEU A 52 0.89 -6.72 -4.19
CA LEU A 52 1.13 -6.45 -2.77
C LEU A 52 -0.10 -5.83 -2.12
N PHE A 53 -0.73 -4.84 -2.76
CA PHE A 53 -1.95 -4.21 -2.26
C PHE A 53 -3.09 -5.23 -2.08
N ARG A 54 -3.39 -6.04 -3.11
CA ARG A 54 -4.44 -7.06 -3.03
C ARG A 54 -4.15 -8.06 -1.90
N GLY A 55 -2.90 -8.50 -1.76
CA GLY A 55 -2.49 -9.38 -0.66
C GLY A 55 -2.74 -8.79 0.73
N LEU A 56 -2.46 -7.49 0.92
CA LEU A 56 -2.74 -6.78 2.17
C LEU A 56 -4.24 -6.51 2.39
N HIS A 57 -4.97 -6.25 1.30
CA HIS A 57 -6.40 -5.98 1.36
C HIS A 57 -7.18 -7.24 1.76
N GLU A 58 -6.83 -8.39 1.18
CA GLU A 58 -7.43 -9.69 1.46
C GLU A 58 -7.02 -10.25 2.84
N ASN A 59 -5.77 -10.06 3.26
CA ASN A 59 -5.27 -10.60 4.52
C ASN A 59 -5.42 -9.60 5.69
N ARG A 60 -6.61 -9.56 6.30
CA ARG A 60 -6.92 -8.67 7.43
C ARG A 60 -6.18 -8.99 8.73
N LYS A 61 -5.70 -10.23 8.91
CA LYS A 61 -5.04 -10.71 10.16
C LYS A 61 -3.52 -10.57 10.13
N LEU A 62 -2.96 -9.88 9.14
CA LEU A 62 -1.52 -9.71 9.02
C LEU A 62 -1.01 -8.75 10.09
N LEU A 63 0.01 -9.17 10.85
CA LEU A 63 0.71 -8.31 11.79
C LEU A 63 1.31 -7.10 11.05
N ARG A 64 1.20 -5.89 11.63
CA ARG A 64 1.66 -4.62 11.02
C ARG A 64 0.99 -4.27 9.69
N ARG A 65 -0.19 -4.84 9.39
CA ARG A 65 -0.96 -4.55 8.16
C ARG A 65 -1.13 -3.06 7.91
N THR A 66 -1.48 -2.29 8.94
CA THR A 66 -1.69 -0.84 8.86
C THR A 66 -0.42 -0.11 8.40
N GLU A 67 0.75 -0.52 8.90
CA GLU A 67 2.05 0.04 8.48
C GLU A 67 2.37 -0.30 7.02
N TYR A 68 2.11 -1.53 6.59
CA TYR A 68 2.32 -1.93 5.20
C TYR A 68 1.35 -1.24 4.24
N LEU A 69 0.10 -1.04 4.65
CA LEU A 69 -0.89 -0.27 3.88
C LEU A 69 -0.45 1.19 3.71
N ARG A 70 0.01 1.85 4.78
CA ARG A 70 0.58 3.20 4.70
C ARG A 70 1.79 3.23 3.75
N SER A 71 2.67 2.23 3.83
CA SER A 71 3.87 2.15 2.98
C SER A 71 3.54 1.92 1.51
N ILE A 72 2.52 1.09 1.21
CA ILE A 72 1.98 0.91 -0.14
C ILE A 72 1.31 2.17 -0.65
N MET A 73 0.56 2.88 0.20
CA MET A 73 -0.06 4.16 -0.17
C MET A 73 1.00 5.16 -0.62
N LEU A 74 2.12 5.27 0.12
CA LEU A 74 3.25 6.12 -0.26
C LEU A 74 3.89 5.68 -1.59
N ALA A 75 4.07 4.37 -1.81
CA ALA A 75 4.60 3.85 -3.05
C ALA A 75 3.67 4.15 -4.25
N LYS A 76 2.35 3.94 -4.10
CA LYS A 76 1.35 4.27 -5.13
C LYS A 76 1.33 5.77 -5.45
N SER A 77 1.38 6.64 -4.44
CA SER A 77 1.48 8.10 -4.63
C SER A 77 2.73 8.48 -5.43
N ALA A 78 3.88 7.93 -5.05
CA ALA A 78 5.14 8.20 -5.77
C ALA A 78 5.09 7.69 -7.22
N LEU A 79 4.43 6.55 -7.48
CA LEU A 79 4.24 6.05 -8.83
C LEU A 79 3.30 6.94 -9.65
N ILE A 80 2.23 7.48 -9.04
CA ILE A 80 1.34 8.45 -9.70
C ILE A 80 2.15 9.66 -10.16
N GLU A 81 3.02 10.22 -9.32
CA GLU A 81 3.89 11.35 -9.70
C GLU A 81 4.77 11.01 -10.93
N VAL A 82 5.32 9.79 -10.98
CA VAL A 82 6.10 9.34 -12.14
C VAL A 82 5.23 9.22 -13.39
N LEU A 83 4.02 8.65 -13.26
CA LEU A 83 3.08 8.52 -14.36
C LEU A 83 2.65 9.90 -14.88
N GLU A 84 2.49 10.89 -14.01
CA GLU A 84 2.18 12.27 -14.40
C GLU A 84 3.30 12.90 -15.21
N ILE A 85 4.56 12.72 -14.81
CA ILE A 85 5.73 13.19 -15.58
C ILE A 85 5.74 12.55 -16.98
N CYS A 86 5.46 11.25 -17.08
CA CYS A 86 5.40 10.54 -18.37
C CYS A 86 4.23 11.00 -19.26
N LEU A 87 3.14 11.47 -18.65
CA LEU A 87 1.93 11.94 -19.33
C LEU A 87 1.96 13.43 -19.64
N ASP A 88 2.93 14.17 -19.12
CA ASP A 88 3.12 15.59 -19.40
C ASP A 88 3.67 15.78 -20.81
N SER A 89 2.96 16.56 -21.63
CA SER A 89 3.37 16.98 -22.97
C SER A 89 4.69 17.76 -23.00
N SER A 90 5.12 18.33 -21.87
CA SER A 90 6.40 19.03 -21.76
C SER A 90 7.61 18.09 -21.63
N SER A 91 7.38 16.81 -21.33
CA SER A 91 8.44 15.83 -21.13
C SER A 91 9.09 15.42 -22.46
N PRO A 92 10.42 15.32 -22.55
CA PRO A 92 11.13 14.86 -23.75
C PRO A 92 10.73 13.43 -24.16
N LEU A 93 10.28 12.62 -23.19
CA LEU A 93 9.82 11.25 -23.44
C LEU A 93 8.37 11.16 -23.93
N TYR A 94 7.58 12.24 -23.85
CA TYR A 94 6.15 12.20 -24.14
C TYR A 94 5.83 11.65 -25.53
N ALA A 95 6.53 12.15 -26.55
CA ALA A 95 6.34 11.73 -27.93
C ALA A 95 6.63 10.23 -28.13
N HIS A 96 7.66 9.72 -27.45
CA HIS A 96 8.05 8.31 -27.51
C HIS A 96 7.06 7.40 -26.75
N LEU A 97 6.42 7.91 -25.71
CA LEU A 97 5.43 7.16 -24.90
C LEU A 97 3.99 7.28 -25.42
N ALA A 98 3.76 8.00 -26.54
CA ALA A 98 2.42 8.29 -27.07
C ALA A 98 1.52 7.03 -27.21
N SER A 99 2.09 5.93 -27.69
CA SER A 99 1.41 4.63 -27.88
C SER A 99 0.97 3.96 -26.57
N TYR A 100 1.56 4.33 -25.44
CA TYR A 100 1.24 3.78 -24.13
C TYR A 100 0.40 4.73 -23.26
N THR A 101 0.13 5.95 -23.71
CA THR A 101 -0.59 6.97 -22.93
C THR A 101 -1.93 6.50 -22.37
N ALA A 102 -2.72 5.76 -23.16
CA ALA A 102 -3.99 5.20 -22.69
C ALA A 102 -3.79 4.23 -21.51
N ARG A 103 -2.77 3.37 -21.61
CA ARG A 103 -2.42 2.40 -20.56
C ARG A 103 -1.89 3.09 -19.31
N LEU A 104 -1.00 4.08 -19.47
CA LEU A 104 -0.45 4.86 -18.35
C LEU A 104 -1.55 5.62 -17.60
N ARG A 105 -2.53 6.20 -18.32
CA ARG A 105 -3.71 6.84 -17.71
C ARG A 105 -4.57 5.85 -16.92
N ALA A 106 -4.79 4.65 -17.45
CA ALA A 106 -5.53 3.60 -16.76
C ALA A 106 -4.80 3.19 -15.46
N CYS A 107 -3.48 2.93 -15.52
CA CYS A 107 -2.69 2.63 -14.33
C CYS A 107 -2.76 3.75 -13.28
N ARG A 108 -2.69 5.02 -13.71
CA ARG A 108 -2.82 6.17 -12.80
C ARG A 108 -4.18 6.20 -12.11
N ALA A 109 -5.26 5.99 -12.87
CA ALA A 109 -6.62 5.97 -12.32
C ALA A 109 -6.80 4.86 -11.29
N GLU A 110 -6.36 3.63 -11.60
CA GLU A 110 -6.42 2.49 -10.67
C GLU A 110 -5.67 2.81 -9.37
N HIS A 111 -4.48 3.43 -9.45
CA HIS A 111 -3.74 3.81 -8.24
C HIS A 111 -4.40 4.91 -7.41
N HIS A 112 -5.16 5.84 -8.03
CA HIS A 112 -5.95 6.80 -7.27
C HIS A 112 -7.08 6.10 -6.51
N GLU A 113 -7.83 5.21 -7.18
CA GLU A 113 -8.90 4.43 -6.56
C GLU A 113 -8.36 3.60 -5.38
N ASP A 114 -7.24 2.90 -5.57
CA ASP A 114 -6.62 2.12 -4.50
C ASP A 114 -6.19 2.98 -3.29
N ILE A 115 -5.69 4.20 -3.52
CA ILE A 115 -5.30 5.10 -2.43
C ILE A 115 -6.52 5.51 -1.62
N ASP A 116 -7.64 5.78 -2.28
CA ASP A 116 -8.89 6.15 -1.61
C ASP A 116 -9.48 4.96 -0.83
N ASP A 117 -9.35 3.74 -1.37
CA ASP A 117 -9.68 2.51 -0.65
C ASP A 117 -8.80 2.32 0.59
N ILE A 118 -7.47 2.50 0.46
CA ILE A 118 -6.54 2.41 1.59
C ILE A 118 -6.91 3.44 2.66
N ARG A 119 -7.19 4.69 2.28
CA ARG A 119 -7.61 5.74 3.22
C ARG A 119 -8.86 5.35 3.97
N THR A 120 -9.85 4.80 3.27
CA THR A 120 -11.09 4.33 3.88
C THR A 120 -10.80 3.22 4.88
N VAL A 121 -9.98 2.23 4.51
CA VAL A 121 -9.58 1.13 5.41
C VAL A 121 -8.82 1.63 6.64
N LEU A 122 -7.92 2.61 6.48
CA LEU A 122 -7.15 3.17 7.60
C LEU A 122 -8.04 4.00 8.54
N GLN A 123 -9.00 4.76 8.01
CA GLN A 123 -9.94 5.55 8.82
C GLN A 123 -10.92 4.69 9.63
N HIS A 124 -11.34 3.54 9.08
CA HIS A 124 -12.26 2.62 9.77
C HIS A 124 -11.51 1.59 10.63
N GLY A 125 -10.22 1.34 10.34
CA GLY A 125 -9.38 0.35 11.03
C GLY A 125 -8.74 0.85 12.33
N ASP A 126 -8.66 2.16 12.57
CA ASP A 126 -8.24 2.74 13.86
C ASP A 126 -9.29 2.53 14.99
N GLY A 127 -10.41 1.85 14.71
CA GLY A 127 -11.44 1.49 15.68
C GLY A 127 -11.53 0.00 16.05
N ASP A 128 -10.69 -0.87 15.47
CA ASP A 128 -10.78 -2.34 15.60
C ASP A 128 -9.48 -3.00 16.11
N GLU A 129 -8.63 -2.24 16.80
CA GLU A 129 -7.63 -2.80 17.73
C GLU A 129 -8.14 -2.62 19.18
N PRO A 130 -8.89 -3.59 19.74
CA PRO A 130 -8.57 -4.04 21.07
C PRO A 130 -7.37 -4.97 20.93
N ASP A 131 -6.16 -4.43 21.12
CA ASP A 131 -5.05 -5.24 21.66
C ASP A 131 -5.30 -5.43 23.17
N ASP A 132 -6.49 -5.94 23.48
CA ASP A 132 -6.92 -6.39 24.80
C ASP A 132 -6.94 -7.92 24.72
N GLU A 133 -5.77 -8.50 24.46
CA GLU A 133 -5.47 -9.79 25.07
C GLU A 133 -5.53 -9.58 26.58
N ASP A 134 -6.67 -9.91 27.17
CA ASP A 134 -6.81 -10.25 28.60
C ASP A 134 -6.33 -9.21 29.62
N VAL A 135 -6.70 -7.93 29.48
CA VAL A 135 -6.70 -7.01 30.64
C VAL A 135 -8.11 -6.85 31.17
N VAL A 136 -8.55 -7.83 31.96
CA VAL A 136 -9.71 -7.65 32.85
C VAL A 136 -9.46 -6.37 33.65
N SER A 137 -10.29 -5.36 33.44
CA SER A 137 -10.21 -4.11 34.20
C SER A 137 -10.28 -4.42 35.69
N GLN A 138 -9.54 -3.67 36.53
CA GLN A 138 -9.64 -3.81 37.99
C GLN A 138 -11.10 -3.72 38.48
N GLU A 139 -11.94 -2.98 37.76
CA GLU A 139 -13.37 -2.81 38.06
C GLU A 139 -14.17 -4.08 37.70
N GLU A 140 -13.83 -4.78 36.61
CA GLU A 140 -14.46 -6.05 36.24
C GLU A 140 -14.00 -7.21 37.15
N PHE A 141 -12.72 -7.19 37.57
CA PHE A 141 -12.20 -8.16 38.55
C PHE A 141 -12.86 -8.00 39.93
N LEU A 142 -13.09 -6.76 40.37
CA LEU A 142 -13.84 -6.46 41.58
C LEU A 142 -15.31 -6.88 41.47
N SER A 143 -15.92 -6.75 40.29
CA SER A 143 -17.30 -7.20 40.07
C SER A 143 -17.46 -8.72 40.15
N LEU A 144 -16.46 -9.50 39.74
CA LEU A 144 -16.46 -10.96 39.87
C LEU A 144 -16.25 -11.41 41.32
N LEU A 145 -15.36 -10.74 42.06
CA LEU A 145 -15.15 -10.99 43.48
C LEU A 145 -16.38 -10.66 44.34
N GLN A 146 -17.15 -9.62 43.99
CA GLN A 146 -18.39 -9.29 44.67
C GLN A 146 -19.52 -10.29 44.40
N GLN A 147 -19.55 -10.91 43.21
CA GLN A 147 -20.53 -11.97 42.92
C GLN A 147 -20.29 -13.22 43.77
N ASP A 148 -19.04 -13.58 44.05
CA ASP A 148 -18.71 -14.72 44.92
C ASP A 148 -19.02 -14.45 46.41
N GLU A 149 -18.93 -13.19 46.87
CA GLU A 149 -19.27 -12.80 48.24
C GLU A 149 -20.79 -12.76 48.49
N ASP A 150 -21.59 -12.43 47.47
CA ASP A 150 -23.07 -12.41 47.57
C ASP A 150 -23.70 -13.81 47.47
N GLU A 151 -23.07 -14.77 46.78
CA GLU A 151 -23.53 -16.18 46.75
C GLU A 151 -23.20 -16.95 48.04
N SER A 152 -22.18 -16.53 48.79
CA SER A 152 -21.78 -17.18 50.05
C SER A 152 -22.48 -16.62 51.31
N ALA A 153 -23.34 -15.61 51.15
CA ALA A 153 -24.13 -15.01 52.23
C ALA A 153 -25.62 -15.43 52.25
N GLN A 154 -26.02 -16.40 51.41
CA GLN A 154 -27.39 -16.96 51.36
C GLN A 154 -27.50 -18.44 51.74
N ASP A 155 -26.72 -18.90 52.73
CA ASP A 155 -27.00 -20.13 53.50
C ASP A 155 -26.78 -19.92 55.00
#